data_AF-A0A8H5J0Z9-F1
#
_entry.id   AF-A0A8H5J0Z9-F1
#
_cell.length_a   1.000
_cell.length_b   1.000
_cell.length_c   1.000
_cell.angle_alpha   90.00
_cell.angle_beta   90.00
_cell.angle_gamma   90.00
#
_symmetry.space_group_name_H-M   'P 1'
#
loop_
_entity.id
_entity.type
_entity.pdbx_description
1 polymer ?
#
loop_
_entity_poly.entity_id
_entity_poly.type
_entity_poly.pdbx_seq_one_letter_code
_entity_poly.pdbx_strand_id
1 'polypeptide(L)'
;MFSQYKASKATIRRNYVINLLNGVRREGLLQDALGLLYLDLADNRPDNHVMKYIIRQWDSKSLPDPFEQKDQATIAKLYNLFSSMSMFVEDYISKAASPNPPQAYLCLPQIADPNKGLYYKEHSFSPRHVTLDELNLPECHFLMWAFIKYDIIFKIQGPKAALVIDNNEQSAISKKEYEALTDCEHEALHSVLHPKIYEAGFIPYFPIGQDRDIVGLATIASPSLAEAAEGRSMIEMAR
;
A
#
# COMPACT_ATOMS: atom_id res chain seq x y z
N MET A 1 -11.44 10.35 -34.39
CA MET A 1 -10.62 9.28 -33.75
C MET A 1 -10.07 9.68 -32.38
N PHE A 2 -9.40 10.83 -32.22
CA PHE A 2 -8.80 11.23 -30.92
C PHE A 2 -9.81 11.44 -29.77
N SER A 3 -10.99 12.02 -30.05
CA SER A 3 -12.06 12.19 -29.07
C SER A 3 -12.61 10.86 -28.54
N GLN A 4 -12.79 9.89 -29.44
CA GLN A 4 -13.27 8.55 -29.12
C GLN A 4 -12.24 7.75 -28.31
N TYR A 5 -10.94 7.90 -28.63
CA TYR A 5 -9.85 7.35 -27.83
C TYR A 5 -9.81 7.94 -26.40
N LYS A 6 -9.93 9.26 -26.25
CA LYS A 6 -9.97 9.91 -24.93
C LYS A 6 -11.16 9.46 -24.09
N ALA A 7 -12.34 9.38 -24.70
CA ALA A 7 -13.55 8.90 -24.02
C ALA A 7 -13.41 7.44 -23.58
N SER A 8 -12.92 6.56 -24.46
CA SER A 8 -12.66 5.16 -24.14
C SER A 8 -11.65 5.01 -23.00
N LYS A 9 -10.54 5.77 -23.04
CA LYS A 9 -9.52 5.75 -21.98
C LYS A 9 -10.07 6.21 -20.62
N ALA A 10 -10.89 7.26 -20.59
CA ALA A 10 -11.53 7.71 -19.36
C ALA A 10 -12.48 6.65 -18.78
N THR A 11 -13.29 6.01 -19.64
CA THR A 11 -14.19 4.92 -19.23
C THR A 11 -13.43 3.72 -18.68
N ILE A 12 -12.36 3.27 -19.35
CA ILE A 12 -11.53 2.14 -18.91
C ILE A 12 -10.95 2.40 -17.52
N ARG A 13 -10.35 3.57 -17.32
CA ARG A 13 -9.78 3.97 -16.01
C ARG A 13 -10.82 3.99 -14.92
N ARG A 14 -11.98 4.60 -15.20
CA ARG A 14 -13.09 4.67 -14.25
C ARG A 14 -13.55 3.27 -13.85
N ASN A 15 -13.76 2.39 -14.83
CA ASN A 15 -14.22 1.02 -14.57
C ASN A 15 -13.18 0.21 -13.79
N TYR A 16 -11.89 0.35 -14.11
CA TYR A 16 -10.82 -0.31 -13.38
C TYR A 16 -10.83 0.08 -11.89
N VAL A 17 -10.88 1.38 -11.59
CA VAL A 17 -10.90 1.86 -10.20
C VAL A 17 -12.19 1.43 -9.49
N ILE A 18 -13.35 1.52 -10.16
CA ILE A 18 -14.62 1.06 -9.58
C ILE A 18 -14.54 -0.43 -9.22
N ASN A 19 -13.99 -1.28 -10.10
CA ASN A 19 -13.90 -2.71 -9.85
C ASN A 19 -12.99 -3.05 -8.66
N LEU A 20 -11.87 -2.34 -8.49
CA LEU A 20 -10.99 -2.50 -7.32
C LEU A 20 -11.62 -1.97 -6.02
N LEU A 21 -12.52 -0.99 -6.13
CA LEU A 21 -13.27 -0.45 -4.99
C LEU A 21 -14.54 -1.24 -4.66
N ASN A 22 -14.98 -2.16 -5.52
CA ASN A 22 -16.27 -2.87 -5.40
C ASN A 22 -16.24 -3.98 -4.33
N GLY A 23 -15.90 -3.65 -3.09
CA GLY A 23 -15.82 -4.57 -1.97
C GLY A 23 -16.54 -4.05 -0.73
N VAL A 24 -16.55 -4.87 0.32
CA VAL A 24 -17.12 -4.53 1.63
C VAL A 24 -16.52 -3.23 2.20
N ARG A 25 -15.27 -2.93 1.84
CA ARG A 25 -14.50 -1.77 2.32
C ARG A 25 -14.42 -0.62 1.32
N ARG A 26 -15.38 -0.50 0.40
CA ARG A 26 -15.38 0.51 -0.67
C ARG A 26 -15.07 1.92 -0.19
N GLU A 27 -15.81 2.39 0.81
CA GLU A 27 -15.70 3.76 1.31
C GLU A 27 -14.37 3.99 2.05
N GLY A 28 -13.97 3.06 2.92
CA GLY A 28 -12.70 3.14 3.63
C GLY A 28 -11.50 3.12 2.68
N LEU A 29 -11.47 2.19 1.72
CA LEU A 29 -10.41 2.08 0.73
C LEU A 29 -10.33 3.33 -0.16
N LEU A 30 -11.47 3.87 -0.59
CA LEU A 30 -11.50 5.10 -1.37
C LEU A 30 -10.96 6.29 -0.56
N GLN A 31 -11.40 6.45 0.70
CA GLN A 31 -10.93 7.54 1.56
C GLN A 31 -9.42 7.42 1.83
N ASP A 32 -8.92 6.22 2.11
CA ASP A 32 -7.49 5.99 2.35
C ASP A 32 -6.66 6.25 1.08
N ALA A 33 -7.13 5.81 -0.09
CA ALA A 33 -6.46 6.09 -1.37
C ALA A 33 -6.48 7.58 -1.74
N LEU A 34 -7.59 8.28 -1.48
CA LEU A 34 -7.69 9.74 -1.68
C LEU A 34 -6.75 10.48 -0.71
N GLY A 35 -6.70 10.05 0.56
CA GLY A 35 -5.80 10.60 1.56
C GLY A 35 -4.35 10.50 1.10
N LEU A 36 -3.94 9.32 0.65
CA LEU A 36 -2.60 9.05 0.14
C LEU A 36 -2.26 9.98 -1.05
N LEU A 37 -3.15 10.03 -2.04
CA LEU A 37 -3.01 10.85 -3.24
C LEU A 37 -2.91 12.35 -2.93
N TYR A 38 -3.74 12.87 -2.03
CA TYR A 38 -3.72 14.29 -1.69
C TYR A 38 -2.52 14.66 -0.82
N LEU A 39 -2.08 13.76 0.07
CA LEU A 39 -0.85 13.95 0.84
C LEU A 39 0.40 13.95 -0.05
N ASP A 40 0.48 13.07 -1.06
CA ASP A 40 1.57 13.11 -2.05
C ASP A 40 1.62 14.45 -2.81
N LEU A 41 0.46 15.02 -3.13
CA LEU A 41 0.40 16.33 -3.78
C LEU A 41 0.80 17.47 -2.83
N ALA A 42 0.45 17.36 -1.54
CA ALA A 42 0.84 18.31 -0.51
C ALA A 42 2.33 18.20 -0.16
N ASP A 43 2.91 16.99 -0.20
CA ASP A 43 4.33 16.72 0.03
C ASP A 43 5.25 17.50 -0.92
N ASN A 44 4.75 17.81 -2.11
CA ASN A 44 5.44 18.58 -3.15
C ASN A 44 5.22 20.10 -3.02
N ARG A 45 4.49 20.55 -1.99
CA ARG A 45 4.18 21.96 -1.74
C ARG A 45 4.74 22.39 -0.38
N PRO A 46 5.20 23.64 -0.24
CA PRO A 46 5.71 24.16 1.02
C PRO A 46 4.61 24.52 2.05
N ASP A 47 3.32 24.31 1.73
CA ASP A 47 2.22 24.79 2.55
C ASP A 47 1.73 23.74 3.56
N ASN A 48 2.13 23.93 4.82
CA ASN A 48 1.75 23.11 5.95
C ASN A 48 0.24 23.15 6.25
N HIS A 49 -0.49 24.22 5.91
CA HIS A 49 -1.93 24.31 6.20
C HIS A 49 -2.76 23.37 5.33
N VAL A 50 -2.33 23.16 4.08
CA VAL A 50 -2.99 22.23 3.15
C VAL A 50 -2.86 20.79 3.62
N MET A 51 -1.67 20.37 4.06
CA MET A 51 -1.45 19.03 4.61
C MET A 51 -2.31 18.81 5.87
N LYS A 52 -2.34 19.77 6.80
CA LYS A 52 -3.18 19.68 8.00
C LYS A 52 -4.66 19.50 7.66
N TYR A 53 -5.15 20.27 6.69
CA TYR A 53 -6.53 20.18 6.24
C TYR A 53 -6.83 18.80 5.64
N ILE A 54 -5.96 18.27 4.78
CA ILE A 54 -6.12 16.95 4.16
C ILE A 54 -6.19 15.86 5.23
N ILE A 55 -5.28 15.86 6.21
CA ILE A 55 -5.26 14.83 7.27
C ILE A 55 -6.56 14.86 8.08
N ARG A 56 -7.07 16.05 8.42
CA ARG A 56 -8.34 16.18 9.15
C ARG A 56 -9.53 15.67 8.34
N GLN A 57 -9.61 16.03 7.05
CA GLN A 57 -10.68 15.55 6.17
C GLN A 57 -10.62 14.04 5.96
N TRP A 58 -9.40 13.47 5.89
CA TRP A 58 -9.20 12.03 5.82
C TRP A 58 -9.63 11.33 7.11
N ASP A 59 -9.28 11.86 8.29
CA ASP A 59 -9.67 11.27 9.59
C ASP A 59 -11.19 11.30 9.81
N SER A 60 -11.87 12.33 9.31
CA SER A 60 -13.33 12.43 9.30
C SER A 60 -13.99 11.69 8.13
N LYS A 61 -13.23 10.98 7.28
CA LYS A 61 -13.71 10.28 6.08
C LYS A 61 -14.57 11.16 5.17
N SER A 62 -14.22 12.44 5.06
CA SER A 62 -14.96 13.47 4.35
C SER A 62 -14.22 14.01 3.11
N LEU A 63 -13.23 13.27 2.60
CA LEU A 63 -12.61 13.65 1.34
C LEU A 63 -13.62 13.54 0.19
N PRO A 64 -13.56 14.44 -0.80
CA PRO A 64 -14.61 14.52 -1.81
C PRO A 64 -14.59 13.32 -2.76
N ASP A 65 -15.75 12.70 -3.00
CA ASP A 65 -15.89 11.58 -3.93
C ASP A 65 -15.74 12.06 -5.39
N PRO A 66 -14.67 11.64 -6.10
CA PRO A 66 -14.44 12.06 -7.49
C PRO A 66 -15.42 11.42 -8.49
N PHE A 67 -16.08 10.32 -8.13
CA PHE A 67 -17.08 9.66 -8.98
C PHE A 67 -18.39 10.44 -9.03
N GLU A 68 -18.81 11.02 -7.91
CA GLU A 68 -19.98 11.90 -7.80
C GLU A 68 -19.73 13.24 -8.50
N GLN A 69 -18.55 13.84 -8.26
CA GLN A 69 -18.16 15.11 -8.86
C GLN A 69 -17.77 15.00 -10.33
N LYS A 70 -17.69 13.77 -10.86
CA LYS A 70 -17.22 13.46 -12.22
C LYS A 70 -15.82 14.02 -12.50
N ASP A 71 -14.97 14.09 -11.47
CA ASP A 71 -13.59 14.57 -11.56
C ASP A 71 -12.70 13.52 -12.25
N GLN A 72 -12.60 13.64 -13.57
CA GLN A 72 -11.79 12.76 -14.40
C GLN A 72 -10.29 12.84 -14.09
N ALA A 73 -9.81 13.98 -13.57
CA ALA A 73 -8.40 14.15 -13.25
C ALA A 73 -8.02 13.35 -12.01
N THR A 74 -8.84 13.41 -10.95
CA THR A 74 -8.63 12.62 -9.74
C THR A 74 -8.85 11.13 -10.00
N ILE A 75 -9.86 10.74 -10.81
CA ILE A 75 -10.03 9.33 -11.23
C ILE A 75 -8.79 8.81 -11.98
N ALA A 76 -8.19 9.62 -12.85
CA ALA A 76 -6.98 9.21 -13.56
C ALA A 76 -5.77 9.04 -12.63
N LYS A 77 -5.66 9.86 -11.58
CA LYS A 77 -4.62 9.70 -10.56
C LYS A 77 -4.86 8.48 -9.68
N LEU A 78 -6.11 8.23 -9.26
CA LEU A 78 -6.49 7.01 -8.56
C LEU A 78 -6.18 5.76 -9.39
N TYR A 79 -6.48 5.78 -10.70
CA TYR A 79 -6.09 4.70 -11.60
C TYR A 79 -4.58 4.43 -11.55
N ASN A 80 -3.75 5.47 -11.67
CA ASN A 80 -2.30 5.30 -11.60
C ASN A 80 -1.83 4.77 -10.24
N LEU A 81 -2.41 5.26 -9.13
CA LEU A 81 -2.12 4.80 -7.78
C LEU A 81 -2.45 3.31 -7.64
N PHE A 82 -3.68 2.92 -7.98
CA PHE A 82 -4.12 1.53 -7.91
C PHE A 82 -3.30 0.61 -8.82
N SER A 83 -2.99 1.02 -10.05
CA SER A 83 -2.11 0.23 -10.93
C SER A 83 -0.70 0.07 -10.37
N SER A 84 -0.15 1.10 -9.73
CA SER A 84 1.17 1.01 -9.08
C SER A 84 1.11 0.09 -7.86
N MET A 85 0.06 0.19 -7.06
CA MET A 85 -0.18 -0.68 -5.92
C MET A 85 -0.37 -2.14 -6.33
N SER A 86 -1.11 -2.40 -7.41
CA SER A 86 -1.27 -3.74 -7.96
C SER A 86 0.08 -4.39 -8.26
N MET A 87 1.04 -3.66 -8.83
CA MET A 87 2.38 -4.22 -9.08
C MET A 87 3.09 -4.64 -7.78
N PHE A 88 2.95 -3.87 -6.70
CA PHE A 88 3.55 -4.22 -5.42
C PHE A 88 2.84 -5.40 -4.75
N VAL A 89 1.51 -5.45 -4.84
CA VAL A 89 0.73 -6.58 -4.33
C VAL A 89 1.07 -7.86 -5.09
N GLU A 90 1.16 -7.81 -6.41
CA GLU A 90 1.54 -8.95 -7.27
C GLU A 90 2.96 -9.46 -6.97
N ASP A 91 3.92 -8.55 -6.78
CA ASP A 91 5.27 -8.90 -6.33
C ASP A 91 5.24 -9.57 -4.95
N TYR A 92 4.48 -9.03 -4.00
CA TYR A 92 4.34 -9.59 -2.66
C TYR A 92 3.74 -11.00 -2.68
N ILE A 93 2.62 -11.23 -3.37
CA ILE A 93 1.99 -12.55 -3.44
C ILE A 93 2.86 -13.56 -4.20
N SER A 94 3.56 -13.13 -5.25
CA SER A 94 4.51 -13.97 -6.00
C SER A 94 5.66 -14.43 -5.12
N LYS A 95 6.18 -13.53 -4.26
CA LYS A 95 7.24 -13.85 -3.30
C LYS A 95 6.76 -14.76 -2.18
N ALA A 96 5.57 -14.47 -1.64
CA ALA A 96 4.95 -15.28 -0.59
C ALA A 96 4.62 -16.71 -1.06
N ALA A 97 4.21 -16.87 -2.31
CA ALA A 97 3.90 -18.17 -2.92
C ALA A 97 5.13 -18.93 -3.44
N SER A 98 6.33 -18.34 -3.34
CA SER A 98 7.56 -18.95 -3.84
C SER A 98 7.97 -20.16 -2.99
N PRO A 99 8.58 -21.22 -3.58
CA PRO A 99 9.12 -22.35 -2.82
C PRO A 99 10.19 -21.97 -1.80
N ASN A 100 10.86 -20.82 -2.00
CA ASN A 100 11.83 -20.27 -1.06
C ASN A 100 11.53 -18.78 -0.83
N PRO A 101 10.56 -18.43 0.04
CA PRO A 101 10.18 -17.04 0.28
C PRO A 101 11.35 -16.17 0.77
N PRO A 102 12.21 -16.58 1.71
CA PRO A 102 13.35 -15.77 2.14
C PRO A 102 14.22 -15.29 0.97
N GLN A 103 14.46 -16.17 0.00
CA GLN A 103 15.19 -15.82 -1.21
C GLN A 103 14.37 -15.01 -2.22
N ALA A 104 13.06 -15.21 -2.28
CA ALA A 104 12.19 -14.42 -3.12
C ALA A 104 12.16 -12.95 -2.68
N TYR A 105 12.03 -12.71 -1.37
CA TYR A 105 12.05 -11.37 -0.80
C TYR A 105 13.42 -10.71 -0.98
N LEU A 106 14.53 -11.47 -1.08
CA LEU A 106 15.88 -10.97 -1.42
C LEU A 106 15.94 -10.12 -2.69
N CYS A 107 14.98 -10.31 -3.58
CA CYS A 107 15.02 -9.76 -4.92
C CYS A 107 14.10 -8.54 -5.08
N LEU A 108 14.56 -7.54 -5.83
CA LEU A 108 13.77 -6.35 -6.14
C LEU A 108 12.94 -6.55 -7.41
N PRO A 109 11.67 -6.08 -7.45
CA PRO A 109 10.89 -6.06 -8.67
C PRO A 109 11.57 -5.16 -9.72
N GLN A 110 11.82 -5.70 -10.92
CA GLN A 110 12.39 -4.94 -12.01
C GLN A 110 11.33 -4.09 -12.71
N ILE A 111 11.05 -2.92 -12.13
CA ILE A 111 10.06 -1.95 -12.65
C ILE A 111 10.39 -1.53 -14.10
N ALA A 112 11.67 -1.49 -14.48
CA ALA A 112 12.11 -1.08 -15.80
C ALA A 112 12.06 -2.19 -16.87
N ASP A 113 12.11 -3.46 -16.48
CA ASP A 113 12.05 -4.61 -17.40
C ASP A 113 11.43 -5.83 -16.69
N PRO A 114 10.09 -5.91 -16.64
CA PRO A 114 9.39 -6.99 -15.94
C PRO A 114 9.72 -8.39 -16.46
N ASN A 115 10.17 -8.51 -17.71
CA ASN A 115 10.48 -9.80 -18.34
C ASN A 115 11.78 -10.43 -17.83
N LYS A 116 12.63 -9.66 -17.15
CA LYS A 116 13.91 -10.16 -16.65
C LYS A 116 13.78 -10.97 -15.36
N GLY A 117 12.66 -10.87 -14.64
CA GLY A 117 12.46 -11.55 -13.36
C GLY A 117 13.14 -10.84 -12.17
N LEU A 118 13.17 -11.51 -11.03
CA LEU A 118 13.72 -11.02 -9.76
C LEU A 118 15.25 -11.31 -9.72
N TYR A 119 16.07 -10.38 -9.20
CA TYR A 119 17.54 -10.55 -9.15
C TYR A 119 18.11 -10.35 -7.76
N TYR A 120 19.05 -11.21 -7.38
CA TYR A 120 19.91 -11.04 -6.21
C TYR A 120 21.32 -11.58 -6.50
N LYS A 121 22.35 -10.74 -6.25
CA LYS A 121 23.79 -11.10 -6.38
C LYS A 121 24.09 -11.99 -7.60
N GLU A 122 23.75 -11.49 -8.80
CA GLU A 122 24.02 -12.13 -10.10
C GLU A 122 23.21 -13.41 -10.43
N HIS A 123 22.34 -13.86 -9.53
CA HIS A 123 21.45 -14.99 -9.79
C HIS A 123 20.05 -14.48 -10.12
N SER A 124 19.53 -14.85 -11.29
CA SER A 124 18.13 -14.64 -11.62
C SER A 124 17.29 -15.64 -10.82
N PHE A 125 16.39 -15.09 -10.02
CA PHE A 125 15.37 -15.84 -9.32
C PHE A 125 14.06 -15.48 -10.00
N SER A 126 13.34 -16.44 -10.57
CA SER A 126 12.05 -16.16 -11.21
C SER A 126 11.00 -17.01 -10.52
N PRO A 127 10.44 -16.54 -9.38
CA PRO A 127 9.28 -17.21 -8.82
C PRO A 127 8.15 -17.11 -9.83
N ARG A 128 7.21 -18.06 -9.78
CA ARG A 128 5.98 -17.95 -10.57
C ARG A 128 5.35 -16.60 -10.26
N HIS A 129 5.13 -15.79 -11.29
CA HIS A 129 4.40 -14.56 -11.17
C HIS A 129 2.92 -14.89 -10.97
N VAL A 130 2.37 -14.45 -9.84
CA VAL A 130 0.96 -14.55 -9.51
C VAL A 130 0.36 -13.17 -9.71
N THR A 131 -0.65 -13.07 -10.56
CA THR A 131 -1.35 -11.80 -10.84
C THR A 131 -2.58 -11.62 -9.96
N LEU A 132 -3.10 -10.40 -9.86
CA LEU A 132 -4.35 -10.15 -9.13
C LEU A 132 -5.55 -10.89 -9.71
N ASP A 133 -5.52 -11.21 -11.01
CA ASP A 133 -6.58 -11.97 -11.69
C ASP A 133 -6.65 -13.44 -11.22
N GLU A 134 -5.58 -13.96 -10.58
CA GLU A 134 -5.55 -15.30 -9.99
C GLU A 134 -6.15 -15.35 -8.58
N LEU A 135 -6.40 -14.20 -7.96
CA LEU A 135 -7.01 -14.09 -6.64
C LEU A 135 -8.54 -14.03 -6.73
N ASN A 136 -9.23 -14.48 -5.68
CA ASN A 136 -10.65 -14.18 -5.58
C ASN A 136 -10.85 -12.69 -5.25
N LEU A 137 -12.02 -12.15 -5.60
CA LEU A 137 -12.30 -10.72 -5.46
C LEU A 137 -12.14 -10.23 -4.00
N PRO A 138 -12.61 -10.95 -2.97
CA PRO A 138 -12.35 -10.58 -1.57
C PRO A 138 -10.86 -10.51 -1.20
N GLU A 139 -10.05 -11.50 -1.59
CA GLU A 139 -8.60 -11.53 -1.34
C GLU A 139 -7.90 -10.33 -1.99
N CYS A 140 -8.21 -10.08 -3.25
CA CYS A 140 -7.68 -8.93 -4.00
C CYS A 140 -8.01 -7.61 -3.27
N HIS A 141 -9.28 -7.42 -2.87
CA HIS A 141 -9.69 -6.21 -2.16
C HIS A 141 -9.04 -6.07 -0.79
N PHE A 142 -8.88 -7.18 -0.07
CA PHE A 142 -8.27 -7.16 1.25
C PHE A 142 -6.78 -6.83 1.18
N LEU A 143 -6.03 -7.40 0.23
CA LEU A 143 -4.62 -7.07 0.02
C LEU A 143 -4.44 -5.63 -0.45
N MET A 144 -5.23 -5.18 -1.42
CA MET A 144 -5.18 -3.79 -1.88
C MET A 144 -5.49 -2.80 -0.74
N TRP A 145 -6.45 -3.13 0.11
CA TRP A 145 -6.73 -2.36 1.31
C TRP A 145 -5.54 -2.34 2.26
N ALA A 146 -4.92 -3.48 2.57
CA ALA A 146 -3.80 -3.54 3.51
C ALA A 146 -2.61 -2.69 3.06
N PHE A 147 -2.26 -2.73 1.77
CA PHE A 147 -1.17 -1.92 1.21
C PHE A 147 -1.47 -0.42 1.26
N ILE A 148 -2.65 -0.01 0.81
CA ILE A 148 -3.06 1.41 0.86
C ILE A 148 -3.14 1.89 2.32
N LYS A 149 -3.68 1.07 3.21
CA LYS A 149 -3.85 1.38 4.63
C LYS A 149 -2.51 1.55 5.32
N TYR A 150 -1.57 0.67 5.02
CA TYR A 150 -0.20 0.77 5.48
C TYR A 150 0.45 2.10 5.04
N ASP A 151 0.38 2.43 3.75
CA ASP A 151 1.01 3.63 3.21
C ASP A 151 0.43 4.92 3.80
N ILE A 152 -0.89 5.00 3.99
CA ILE A 152 -1.50 6.19 4.58
C ILE A 152 -1.14 6.34 6.06
N ILE A 153 -1.14 5.26 6.85
CA ILE A 153 -0.73 5.30 8.26
C ILE A 153 0.74 5.72 8.35
N PHE A 154 1.61 5.15 7.51
CA PHE A 154 3.02 5.52 7.48
C PHE A 154 3.22 7.00 7.18
N LYS A 155 2.53 7.54 6.16
CA LYS A 155 2.60 8.98 5.84
C LYS A 155 2.16 9.86 7.01
N ILE A 156 1.10 9.47 7.71
CA ILE A 156 0.55 10.23 8.83
C ILE A 156 1.44 10.16 10.06
N GLN A 157 2.17 9.06 10.27
CA GLN A 157 3.16 8.95 11.34
C GLN A 157 4.53 9.54 10.96
N GLY A 158 4.71 9.88 9.68
CA GLY A 158 5.96 10.42 9.16
C GLY A 158 6.33 11.79 9.75
N PRO A 159 7.61 12.17 9.65
CA PRO A 159 8.13 13.40 10.24
C PRO A 159 7.45 14.66 9.70
N LYS A 160 7.03 14.65 8.43
CA LYS A 160 6.32 15.80 7.84
C LYS A 160 4.95 16.04 8.47
N ALA A 161 4.18 14.98 8.73
CA ALA A 161 2.91 15.12 9.42
C ALA A 161 3.10 15.59 10.87
N ALA A 162 4.15 15.12 11.56
CA ALA A 162 4.52 15.56 12.91
C ALA A 162 4.91 17.06 12.98
N LEU A 163 5.42 17.65 11.89
CA LEU A 163 5.72 19.09 11.83
C LEU A 163 4.48 19.97 11.69
N VAL A 164 3.35 19.39 11.30
CA VAL A 164 2.14 20.11 10.87
C VAL A 164 0.97 19.91 11.85
N ILE A 165 0.91 18.76 12.48
CA ILE A 165 -0.13 18.36 13.43
C ILE A 165 0.49 18.32 14.83
N ASP A 166 -0.29 18.71 15.85
CA ASP A 166 0.16 18.56 17.23
C ASP A 166 0.42 17.08 17.54
N ASN A 167 1.51 16.76 18.25
CA ASN A 167 1.88 15.37 18.53
C ASN A 167 0.73 14.59 19.21
N ASN A 168 -0.10 15.24 20.04
CA ASN A 168 -1.26 14.59 20.64
C ASN A 168 -2.36 14.31 19.61
N GLU A 169 -2.61 15.23 18.68
CA GLU A 169 -3.59 15.06 17.59
C GLU A 169 -3.14 13.94 16.64
N GLN A 170 -1.86 13.89 16.27
CA GLN A 170 -1.29 12.83 15.43
C GLN A 170 -1.37 11.45 16.11
N SER A 171 -1.02 11.39 17.40
CA SER A 171 -1.11 10.15 18.19
C SER A 171 -2.56 9.69 18.36
N ALA A 172 -3.51 10.61 18.54
CA ALA A 172 -4.93 10.28 18.66
C ALA A 172 -5.51 9.72 17.36
N ILE A 173 -5.18 10.34 16.21
CA ILE A 173 -5.58 9.85 14.89
C ILE A 173 -5.01 8.46 14.64
N SER A 174 -3.71 8.27 14.86
CA SER A 174 -3.06 6.97 14.67
C SER A 174 -3.71 5.90 15.55
N LYS A 175 -3.89 6.19 16.83
CA LYS A 175 -4.48 5.25 17.79
C LYS A 175 -5.90 4.85 17.38
N LYS A 176 -6.75 5.82 17.03
CA LYS A 176 -8.12 5.58 16.54
C LYS A 176 -8.13 4.66 15.32
N GLU A 177 -7.22 4.88 14.37
CA GLU A 177 -7.16 4.10 13.14
C GLU A 177 -6.66 2.68 13.37
N TYR A 178 -5.76 2.43 14.33
CA TYR A 178 -5.37 1.08 14.75
C TYR A 178 -6.46 0.37 15.56
N GLU A 179 -7.08 1.05 16.52
CA GLU A 179 -8.15 0.48 17.36
C GLU A 179 -9.40 0.09 16.56
N ALA A 180 -9.61 0.72 15.39
CA ALA A 180 -10.71 0.38 14.49
C ALA A 180 -10.50 -0.91 13.68
N LEU A 181 -9.30 -1.49 13.71
CA LEU A 181 -8.95 -2.67 12.93
C LEU A 181 -9.35 -3.95 13.67
N THR A 182 -9.88 -4.93 12.93
CA THR A 182 -10.08 -6.29 13.42
C THR A 182 -8.73 -7.02 13.60
N ASP A 183 -8.73 -8.17 14.27
CA ASP A 183 -7.52 -8.99 14.45
C ASP A 183 -6.91 -9.42 13.11
N CYS A 184 -7.74 -9.85 12.15
CA CYS A 184 -7.28 -10.21 10.81
C CYS A 184 -6.65 -9.02 10.07
N GLU A 185 -7.16 -7.81 10.31
CA GLU A 185 -6.63 -6.58 9.71
C GLU A 185 -5.29 -6.16 10.30
N HIS A 186 -5.12 -6.34 11.61
CA HIS A 186 -3.83 -6.15 12.27
C HIS A 186 -2.79 -7.13 11.71
N GLU A 187 -3.14 -8.42 11.56
CA GLU A 187 -2.23 -9.41 10.97
C GLU A 187 -1.88 -9.07 9.52
N ALA A 188 -2.84 -8.60 8.73
CA ALA A 188 -2.61 -8.21 7.34
C ALA A 188 -1.65 -7.02 7.24
N LEU A 189 -1.86 -5.96 8.02
CA LEU A 189 -0.95 -4.81 8.07
C LEU A 189 0.44 -5.21 8.56
N HIS A 190 0.49 -6.05 9.60
CA HIS A 190 1.75 -6.57 10.11
C HIS A 190 2.49 -7.39 9.04
N SER A 191 1.77 -8.17 8.23
CA SER A 191 2.39 -8.98 7.16
C SER A 191 2.96 -8.14 6.02
N VAL A 192 2.39 -6.96 5.74
CA VAL A 192 2.93 -5.99 4.78
C VAL A 192 4.19 -5.29 5.33
N LEU A 193 4.14 -4.87 6.59
CA LEU A 193 5.26 -4.23 7.31
C LEU A 193 6.43 -5.21 7.52
N HIS A 194 6.08 -6.44 7.85
CA HIS A 194 6.98 -7.48 8.31
C HIS A 194 6.56 -8.82 7.68
N PRO A 195 6.98 -9.09 6.44
CA PRO A 195 6.90 -10.45 5.91
C PRO A 195 7.55 -11.37 6.94
N LYS A 196 6.87 -12.45 7.38
CA LYS A 196 7.33 -13.40 8.41
C LYS A 196 8.66 -14.09 7.99
N ILE A 197 9.78 -13.36 8.00
CA ILE A 197 11.12 -13.77 7.57
C ILE A 197 12.13 -12.95 8.39
N TYR A 198 12.01 -13.02 9.71
CA TYR A 198 12.85 -12.25 10.62
C TYR A 198 14.23 -12.85 10.88
N GLU A 199 14.58 -13.97 10.25
CA GLU A 199 15.90 -14.59 10.47
C GLU A 199 16.96 -14.21 9.42
N ALA A 200 16.62 -13.46 8.35
CA ALA A 200 17.51 -13.33 7.19
C ALA A 200 17.89 -11.89 6.76
N GLY A 201 17.61 -10.86 7.57
CA GLY A 201 18.08 -9.49 7.32
C GLY A 201 17.54 -8.87 6.03
N PHE A 202 16.21 -8.76 5.92
CA PHE A 202 15.55 -8.36 4.67
C PHE A 202 14.87 -6.99 4.64
N ILE A 203 14.83 -6.42 3.42
CA ILE A 203 14.38 -5.08 3.08
C ILE A 203 12.85 -5.00 3.21
N PRO A 204 12.29 -4.17 4.12
CA PRO A 204 10.85 -4.00 4.26
C PRO A 204 10.23 -3.32 3.02
N TYR A 205 8.91 -3.49 2.83
CA TYR A 205 8.18 -2.70 1.85
C TYR A 205 8.33 -1.21 2.17
N PHE A 206 8.89 -0.46 1.21
CA PHE A 206 9.06 0.99 1.34
C PHE A 206 7.88 1.72 0.71
N PRO A 207 7.24 2.64 1.46
CA PRO A 207 6.14 3.45 0.97
C PRO A 207 6.50 4.27 -0.27
N ILE A 208 5.50 4.52 -1.11
CA ILE A 208 5.69 5.28 -2.34
C ILE A 208 6.18 6.70 -2.02
N GLY A 209 7.33 7.09 -2.60
CA GLY A 209 7.86 8.46 -2.55
C GLY A 209 9.04 8.72 -1.59
N GLN A 210 9.61 7.71 -0.93
CA GLN A 210 10.90 7.86 -0.24
C GLN A 210 12.09 7.64 -1.18
N ASP A 211 13.11 8.51 -1.03
CA ASP A 211 14.40 8.38 -1.71
C ASP A 211 15.14 7.13 -1.22
N ARG A 212 15.75 6.40 -2.15
CA ARG A 212 16.34 5.06 -1.95
C ARG A 212 17.72 5.09 -1.27
N ASP A 213 17.90 5.84 -0.19
CA ASP A 213 19.17 5.86 0.54
C ASP A 213 19.19 4.78 1.63
N ILE A 214 19.66 3.59 1.21
CA ILE A 214 19.65 2.29 1.90
C ILE A 214 20.51 2.24 3.20
N VAL A 215 21.15 3.32 3.65
CA VAL A 215 22.25 3.21 4.63
C VAL A 215 21.86 3.57 6.08
N GLY A 216 20.67 4.12 6.33
CA GLY A 216 20.38 4.78 7.63
C GLY A 216 19.65 3.99 8.72
N LEU A 217 18.89 2.93 8.41
CA LEU A 217 17.82 2.47 9.33
C LEU A 217 18.10 1.17 10.11
N ALA A 218 19.31 0.62 10.04
CA ALA A 218 19.68 -0.60 10.78
C ALA A 218 19.77 -0.45 12.31
N THR A 219 19.36 0.69 12.90
CA THR A 219 19.65 1.00 14.32
C THR A 219 18.42 1.00 15.24
N ILE A 220 17.24 0.59 14.79
CA ILE A 220 16.06 0.51 15.68
C ILE A 220 15.57 -0.93 15.82
N ALA A 221 16.44 -1.80 16.33
CA ALA A 221 16.04 -3.08 16.88
C ALA A 221 16.26 -3.03 18.40
N SER A 222 15.18 -2.83 19.16
CA SER A 222 15.17 -3.12 20.60
C SER A 222 14.58 -4.52 20.85
N PRO A 223 15.03 -5.23 21.90
CA PRO A 223 14.96 -6.69 21.97
C PRO A 223 13.92 -7.13 23.01
N SER A 224 12.73 -7.59 22.62
CA SER A 224 11.83 -8.20 23.63
C SER A 224 10.72 -9.14 23.15
N LEU A 225 10.76 -9.73 21.94
CA LEU A 225 9.69 -10.65 21.51
C LEU A 225 10.24 -11.91 20.85
N ALA A 226 11.06 -12.64 21.59
CA ALA A 226 11.59 -13.95 21.22
C ALA A 226 10.66 -15.13 21.56
N GLU A 227 9.44 -14.90 22.04
CA GLU A 227 8.55 -15.99 22.48
C GLU A 227 7.12 -15.77 21.98
N ALA A 228 6.84 -16.17 20.73
CA ALA A 228 5.53 -16.61 20.26
C ALA A 228 5.62 -16.97 18.76
N ALA A 229 6.20 -18.12 18.43
CA ALA A 229 6.29 -18.61 17.06
C ALA A 229 5.65 -20.00 16.92
N GLU A 230 4.32 -20.05 16.94
CA GLU A 230 3.54 -21.13 16.32
C GLU A 230 2.27 -20.50 15.71
N GLY A 231 2.19 -20.39 14.38
CA GLY A 231 1.01 -19.81 13.73
C GLY A 231 1.06 -19.85 12.19
N ARG A 232 0.05 -20.52 11.62
CA ARG A 232 -0.15 -20.91 10.20
C ARG A 232 -0.08 -19.77 9.18
N SER A 233 0.14 -20.15 7.91
CA SER A 233 0.20 -19.27 6.73
C SER A 233 -1.17 -18.67 6.38
N MET A 234 -1.23 -17.40 5.96
CA MET A 234 -2.47 -16.71 5.54
C MET A 234 -3.25 -17.46 4.43
N ILE A 235 -2.58 -18.29 3.63
CA ILE A 235 -3.20 -19.11 2.59
C ILE A 235 -4.08 -20.23 3.19
N GLU A 236 -3.80 -20.67 4.42
CA GLU A 236 -4.58 -21.70 5.11
C GLU A 236 -5.79 -21.14 5.87
N MET A 237 -5.83 -19.85 6.17
CA MET A 237 -6.93 -19.23 6.93
C MET A 237 -8.07 -18.73 6.04
N ALA A 238 -7.85 -18.63 4.72
CA ALA A 238 -8.87 -18.24 3.73
C ALA A 238 -9.70 -19.42 3.18
N ARG A 239 -9.60 -20.62 3.77
CA ARG A 239 -10.36 -21.81 3.40
C ARG A 239 -11.41 -22.19 4.43
#